data_AF-A0A2Z4JEH2-F1
#
_entry.id   AF-A0A2Z4JEH2-F1
#
_cell.length_a   1.000
_cell.length_b   1.000
_cell.length_c   1.000
_cell.angle_alpha   90.00
_cell.angle_beta   90.00
_cell.angle_gamma   90.00
#
_symmetry.space_group_name_H-M   'P 1'
#
loop_
_entity.id
_entity.type
_entity.pdbx_description
1 polymer ?
#
loop_
_entity_poly.entity_id
_entity_poly.type
_entity_poly.pdbx_seq_one_letter_code
_entity_poly.pdbx_strand_id
1 'polypeptide(L)'
;MLGDQPFAEIGRPEWAVTDARHGCVIAAGDLGHVMWRGTGHWLAHRIGVYEADTLRPRHVVASRYSICAIEPHPELPLVAVGTGRYDGSWDFQGQLLLLHLETGRVTNLLSKSRQVRHLRWLEDGRLAMLLSPEDKDGGFSKGFELAVAADDWLSAPAGLVDPDDTRHPMVESGLLYDPRVEDTLARLTEGRWRRRADVRDLAVLADGRVLATGRHTDLECWDPSGALRWTLPADGEGSVRVEAAPDDESAWVTYRGYRRHEETGRPVDRSTTVRRISTADGDAVDSVDVPSAPAVCAADEGWLALRPQGRDAHAALLFAPTHQEAARLDVVPSRSNSPALRVRHSARLLYVDGPGPDDDAPWIHAIDPPGAHGPAAVRALFPLRWDPASAFQPWSGPAVELTHTLVHAGRSYERGATYAESREGTYVVSRRLPDGEARWVYLTDKPLADLDGDERRMYVVYLTGDVEILDTATGEVRARHTLRAHGHPVTPVSAAYRAEQQRLVVGTVDGRILDCSVLD
;
A
#
# COMPACT_ATOMS: atom_id res chain seq x y z
N MET A 1 -3.97 15.05 10.49
CA MET A 1 -4.08 14.16 9.32
C MET A 1 -3.78 14.99 8.08
N LEU A 2 -2.85 14.53 7.24
CA LEU A 2 -2.44 15.20 6.01
C LEU A 2 -3.04 14.44 4.82
N GLY A 3 -3.30 15.16 3.72
CA GLY A 3 -3.87 14.56 2.51
C GLY A 3 -5.32 14.08 2.65
N ASP A 4 -6.02 14.50 3.71
CA ASP A 4 -7.42 14.12 3.94
C ASP A 4 -8.37 14.88 3.01
N GLN A 5 -9.34 14.16 2.46
CA GLN A 5 -10.31 14.69 1.51
C GLN A 5 -11.55 13.76 1.45
N PRO A 6 -12.69 14.27 0.97
CA PRO A 6 -13.85 13.42 0.70
C PRO A 6 -13.49 12.22 -0.17
N PHE A 7 -14.09 11.06 0.14
CA PHE A 7 -13.94 9.81 -0.60
C PHE A 7 -12.55 9.16 -0.57
N ALA A 8 -11.65 9.56 0.34
CA ALA A 8 -10.35 8.90 0.47
C ALA A 8 -10.50 7.38 0.70
N GLU A 9 -11.47 6.99 1.52
CA GLU A 9 -11.69 5.61 1.96
C GLU A 9 -11.99 4.61 0.84
N ILE A 10 -12.37 5.09 -0.36
CA ILE A 10 -12.68 4.24 -1.51
C ILE A 10 -11.55 4.16 -2.54
N GLY A 11 -10.48 4.95 -2.41
CA GLY A 11 -9.36 4.94 -3.36
C GLY A 11 -9.77 5.38 -4.77
N ARG A 12 -9.43 4.57 -5.79
CA ARG A 12 -9.83 4.83 -7.18
C ARG A 12 -11.34 4.64 -7.31
N PRO A 13 -12.11 5.68 -7.64
CA PRO A 13 -13.55 5.57 -7.73
C PRO A 13 -13.98 4.73 -8.94
N GLU A 14 -15.01 3.92 -8.76
CA GLU A 14 -15.63 3.06 -9.78
C GLU A 14 -17.11 3.38 -9.97
N TRP A 15 -17.77 3.85 -8.91
CA TRP A 15 -19.18 4.22 -8.89
C TRP A 15 -19.45 5.36 -7.90
N ALA A 16 -20.41 6.23 -8.22
CA ALA A 16 -20.96 7.23 -7.29
C ALA A 16 -22.42 7.55 -7.63
N VAL A 17 -23.28 7.55 -6.63
CA VAL A 17 -24.70 7.90 -6.76
C VAL A 17 -25.14 8.77 -5.59
N THR A 18 -25.93 9.80 -5.88
CA THR A 18 -26.56 10.66 -4.88
C THR A 18 -27.94 10.12 -4.53
N ASP A 19 -28.19 9.89 -3.25
CA ASP A 19 -29.52 9.61 -2.72
C ASP A 19 -30.00 10.84 -1.94
N ALA A 20 -30.71 11.72 -2.65
CA ALA A 20 -31.23 12.96 -2.09
C ALA A 20 -32.31 12.70 -1.01
N ARG A 21 -33.03 11.58 -1.09
CA ARG A 21 -34.10 11.25 -0.15
C ARG A 21 -33.54 10.94 1.23
N HIS A 22 -32.43 10.20 1.28
CA HIS A 22 -31.76 9.83 2.53
C HIS A 22 -30.57 10.73 2.88
N GLY A 23 -30.37 11.83 2.12
CA GLY A 23 -29.35 12.84 2.37
C GLY A 23 -27.94 12.25 2.38
N CYS A 24 -27.64 11.35 1.44
CA CYS A 24 -26.33 10.71 1.36
C CYS A 24 -25.82 10.54 -0.07
N VAL A 25 -24.50 10.35 -0.18
CA VAL A 25 -23.81 9.91 -1.38
C VAL A 25 -23.30 8.50 -1.12
N ILE A 26 -23.56 7.58 -2.04
CA ILE A 26 -22.95 6.25 -2.02
C ILE A 26 -21.87 6.24 -3.10
N ALA A 27 -20.64 5.96 -2.72
CA ALA A 27 -19.52 5.86 -3.65
C ALA A 27 -18.74 4.58 -3.39
N ALA A 28 -18.21 3.98 -4.45
CA ALA A 28 -17.40 2.77 -4.34
C ALA A 28 -16.15 2.88 -5.19
N GLY A 29 -15.14 2.09 -4.82
CA GLY A 29 -13.86 2.13 -5.48
C GLY A 29 -12.92 1.02 -5.05
N ASP A 30 -11.68 1.17 -5.48
CA ASP A 30 -10.58 0.24 -5.35
C ASP A 30 -9.36 0.93 -4.74
N LEU A 31 -8.93 0.46 -3.56
CA LEU A 31 -7.70 0.89 -2.89
C LEU A 31 -6.42 0.36 -3.56
N GLY A 32 -6.55 -0.47 -4.59
CA GLY A 32 -5.43 -1.04 -5.33
C GLY A 32 -4.80 -2.23 -4.63
N HIS A 33 -3.52 -2.48 -4.90
CA HIS A 33 -2.79 -3.62 -4.33
C HIS A 33 -1.76 -3.16 -3.30
N VAL A 34 -1.68 -3.90 -2.18
CA VAL A 34 -0.59 -3.77 -1.21
C VAL A 34 0.50 -4.82 -1.47
N MET A 35 1.76 -4.38 -1.40
CA MET A 35 2.94 -5.17 -1.80
C MET A 35 3.27 -6.29 -0.79
N TRP A 36 3.00 -6.09 0.50
CA TRP A 36 3.26 -7.04 1.58
C TRP A 36 2.02 -7.90 1.87
N ARG A 37 1.64 -8.87 1.02
CA ARG A 37 0.51 -9.73 1.41
C ARG A 37 0.93 -10.70 2.51
N GLY A 38 0.65 -10.41 3.77
CA GLY A 38 0.40 -11.51 4.71
C GLY A 38 -0.76 -12.34 4.20
N THR A 39 -0.53 -13.65 4.04
CA THR A 39 -1.45 -14.80 4.13
C THR A 39 -2.87 -14.67 3.54
N GLY A 40 -3.10 -13.74 2.61
CA GLY A 40 -4.40 -13.54 1.96
C GLY A 40 -5.40 -12.75 2.81
N HIS A 41 -6.47 -12.28 2.15
CA HIS A 41 -7.54 -11.41 2.67
C HIS A 41 -7.35 -9.88 2.56
N TRP A 42 -6.49 -9.39 1.67
CA TRP A 42 -6.59 -7.98 1.25
C TRP A 42 -7.91 -7.75 0.48
N LEU A 43 -8.85 -7.08 1.13
CA LEU A 43 -10.08 -6.59 0.50
C LEU A 43 -9.77 -5.18 0.01
N ALA A 44 -9.50 -5.00 -1.28
CA ALA A 44 -9.19 -3.68 -1.85
C ALA A 44 -10.44 -2.82 -2.06
N HIS A 45 -11.56 -3.49 -2.36
CA HIS A 45 -12.76 -2.84 -2.81
C HIS A 45 -13.55 -2.29 -1.62
N ARG A 46 -14.10 -1.09 -1.78
CA ARG A 46 -14.75 -0.34 -0.71
C ARG A 46 -16.06 0.26 -1.21
N ILE A 47 -17.06 0.27 -0.33
CA ILE A 47 -18.34 0.96 -0.51
C ILE A 47 -18.46 1.94 0.65
N GLY A 48 -18.48 3.22 0.35
CA GLY A 48 -18.66 4.29 1.32
C GLY A 48 -20.05 4.91 1.22
N VAL A 49 -20.66 5.18 2.37
CA VAL A 49 -21.87 6.00 2.51
C VAL A 49 -21.46 7.30 3.18
N TYR A 50 -21.70 8.42 2.52
CA TYR A 50 -21.25 9.74 2.94
C TYR A 50 -22.45 10.65 3.17
N GLU A 51 -22.35 11.56 4.12
CA GLU A 51 -23.33 12.65 4.27
C GLU A 51 -23.34 13.54 3.03
N ALA A 52 -24.52 13.91 2.51
CA ALA A 52 -24.60 14.72 1.29
C ALA A 52 -23.97 16.12 1.47
N ASP A 53 -24.14 16.74 2.64
CA ASP A 53 -23.73 18.13 2.86
C ASP A 53 -22.26 18.28 3.23
N THR A 54 -21.73 17.33 4.01
CA THR A 54 -20.35 17.40 4.54
C THR A 54 -19.40 16.47 3.81
N LEU A 55 -19.93 15.49 3.09
CA LEU A 55 -19.19 14.36 2.50
C LEU A 55 -18.35 13.58 3.51
N ARG A 56 -18.68 13.67 4.81
CA ARG A 56 -18.06 12.83 5.82
C ARG A 56 -18.56 11.39 5.68
N PRO A 57 -17.68 10.39 5.81
CA PRO A 57 -18.09 8.99 5.79
C PRO A 57 -18.96 8.70 7.02
N ARG A 58 -20.13 8.10 6.79
CA ARG A 58 -20.96 7.46 7.81
C ARG A 58 -20.54 6.01 7.98
N HIS A 59 -20.39 5.31 6.86
CA HIS A 59 -20.07 3.89 6.78
C HIS A 59 -19.06 3.64 5.68
N VAL A 60 -18.15 2.70 5.93
CA VAL A 60 -17.21 2.19 4.93
C VAL A 60 -17.18 0.67 5.06
N VAL A 61 -17.58 0.00 3.99
CA VAL A 61 -17.70 -1.45 3.94
C VAL A 61 -16.67 -2.00 2.97
N ALA A 62 -15.94 -3.04 3.38
CA ALA A 62 -15.06 -3.78 2.51
C ALA A 62 -15.85 -4.78 1.65
N SER A 63 -15.51 -4.86 0.36
CA SER A 63 -16.02 -5.87 -0.57
C SER A 63 -14.90 -6.80 -1.01
N ARG A 64 -15.23 -8.09 -1.18
CA ARG A 64 -14.31 -9.10 -1.73
C ARG A 64 -14.06 -8.93 -3.21
N TYR A 65 -15.02 -8.38 -3.93
CA TYR A 65 -15.01 -8.25 -5.37
C TYR A 65 -15.21 -6.78 -5.78
N SER A 66 -14.78 -6.46 -7.00
CA SER A 66 -15.01 -5.15 -7.63
C SER A 66 -16.49 -4.83 -7.68
N ILE A 67 -16.83 -3.55 -7.56
CA ILE A 67 -18.21 -3.07 -7.61
C ILE A 67 -18.59 -2.89 -9.06
N CYS A 68 -19.68 -3.55 -9.48
CA CYS A 68 -20.17 -3.51 -10.85
C CYS A 68 -21.42 -2.64 -11.00
N ALA A 69 -22.23 -2.52 -9.95
CA ALA A 69 -23.45 -1.70 -9.96
C ALA A 69 -23.82 -1.23 -8.54
N ILE A 70 -24.43 -0.05 -8.43
CA ILE A 70 -25.01 0.49 -7.20
C ILE A 70 -26.39 1.05 -7.54
N GLU A 71 -27.41 0.63 -6.80
CA GLU A 71 -28.80 1.02 -7.03
C GLU A 71 -29.50 1.34 -5.70
N PRO A 72 -29.69 2.64 -5.35
CA PRO A 72 -30.45 3.05 -4.16
C PRO A 72 -31.91 2.62 -4.26
N HIS A 73 -32.48 2.15 -3.15
CA HIS A 73 -33.90 1.82 -3.10
C HIS A 73 -34.73 3.11 -3.21
N PRO A 74 -35.82 3.14 -4.01
CA PRO A 74 -36.62 4.36 -4.23
C PRO A 74 -37.30 4.96 -2.99
N GLU A 75 -37.32 4.23 -1.86
CA GLU A 75 -38.17 4.55 -0.72
C GLU A 75 -37.54 4.22 0.64
N LEU A 76 -36.90 3.05 0.74
CA LEU A 76 -36.28 2.55 1.95
C LEU A 76 -34.82 3.01 2.07
N PRO A 77 -34.24 3.09 3.28
CA PRO A 77 -32.85 3.48 3.51
C PRO A 77 -31.87 2.34 3.17
N LEU A 78 -31.99 1.80 1.96
CA LEU A 78 -31.26 0.63 1.46
C LEU A 78 -30.59 0.96 0.14
N VAL A 79 -29.44 0.34 -0.11
CA VAL A 79 -28.79 0.33 -1.42
C VAL A 79 -28.42 -1.09 -1.79
N ALA A 80 -28.78 -1.50 -3.01
CA ALA A 80 -28.34 -2.76 -3.60
C ALA A 80 -27.01 -2.54 -4.31
N VAL A 81 -26.03 -3.41 -4.07
CA VAL A 81 -24.69 -3.32 -4.65
C VAL A 81 -24.34 -4.65 -5.30
N GLY A 82 -24.14 -4.61 -6.61
CA GLY A 82 -23.70 -5.73 -7.41
C GLY A 82 -22.18 -5.75 -7.45
N THR A 83 -21.59 -6.90 -7.15
CA THR A 83 -20.14 -7.08 -7.15
C THR A 83 -19.75 -8.31 -7.97
N GLY A 84 -18.53 -8.32 -8.47
CA GLY A 84 -17.94 -9.54 -9.02
C GLY A 84 -16.84 -9.30 -10.04
N ARG A 85 -16.19 -10.41 -10.42
CA ARG A 85 -15.17 -10.48 -11.46
C ARG A 85 -15.05 -11.90 -12.00
N TYR A 86 -14.40 -12.03 -13.14
CA TYR A 86 -13.88 -13.31 -13.61
C TYR A 86 -12.67 -13.72 -12.75
N ASP A 87 -12.59 -14.99 -12.36
CA ASP A 87 -11.50 -15.51 -11.52
C ASP A 87 -10.16 -15.67 -12.26
N GLY A 88 -10.17 -15.54 -13.59
CA GLY A 88 -9.01 -15.70 -14.46
C GLY A 88 -8.84 -17.11 -15.03
N SER A 89 -9.78 -18.03 -14.76
CA SER A 89 -9.71 -19.43 -15.17
C SER A 89 -11.02 -19.94 -15.76
N TRP A 90 -12.10 -19.99 -14.97
CA TRP A 90 -13.34 -20.64 -15.38
C TRP A 90 -14.57 -19.85 -14.96
N ASP A 91 -14.63 -19.39 -13.71
CA ASP A 91 -15.87 -18.90 -13.12
C ASP A 91 -15.98 -17.38 -13.01
N PHE A 92 -17.20 -16.87 -13.16
CA PHE A 92 -17.57 -15.54 -12.67
C PHE A 92 -18.06 -15.60 -11.22
N GLN A 93 -17.36 -14.87 -10.35
CA GLN A 93 -17.63 -14.83 -8.92
C GLN A 93 -18.09 -13.45 -8.48
N GLY A 94 -18.92 -13.37 -7.46
CA GLY A 94 -19.46 -12.12 -6.97
C GLY A 94 -20.50 -12.27 -5.86
N GLN A 95 -21.07 -11.14 -5.46
CA GLN A 95 -22.06 -11.02 -4.40
C GLN A 95 -23.11 -9.97 -4.78
N LEU A 96 -24.33 -10.16 -4.29
CA LEU A 96 -25.39 -9.14 -4.27
C LEU A 96 -25.51 -8.65 -2.83
N LEU A 97 -25.00 -7.46 -2.55
CA LEU A 97 -25.02 -6.89 -1.20
C LEU A 97 -26.21 -5.95 -1.06
N LEU A 98 -26.99 -6.11 0.01
CA LEU A 98 -27.98 -5.13 0.44
C LEU A 98 -27.41 -4.40 1.66
N LEU A 99 -27.15 -3.11 1.52
CA LEU A 99 -26.56 -2.26 2.56
C LEU A 99 -27.60 -1.29 3.11
N HIS A 100 -27.75 -1.27 4.44
CA HIS A 100 -28.59 -0.31 5.14
C HIS A 100 -27.83 0.99 5.38
N LEU A 101 -28.36 2.10 4.85
CA LEU A 101 -27.68 3.40 4.79
C LEU A 101 -27.43 4.02 6.16
N GLU A 102 -28.33 3.81 7.12
CA GLU A 102 -28.20 4.36 8.47
C GLU A 102 -27.35 3.49 9.40
N THR A 103 -27.51 2.16 9.35
CA THR A 103 -26.87 1.23 10.32
C THR A 103 -25.56 0.63 9.82
N GLY A 104 -25.27 0.72 8.52
CA GLY A 104 -24.10 0.10 7.91
C GLY A 104 -24.19 -1.42 7.80
N ARG A 105 -25.32 -2.03 8.16
CA ARG A 105 -25.52 -3.48 8.09
C ARG A 105 -25.55 -3.94 6.63
N VAL A 106 -24.85 -5.03 6.35
CA VAL A 106 -24.78 -5.63 5.00
C VAL A 106 -25.28 -7.07 5.03
N THR A 107 -26.08 -7.43 4.03
CA THR A 107 -26.57 -8.80 3.81
C THR A 107 -26.27 -9.22 2.37
N ASN A 108 -25.64 -10.39 2.19
CA ASN A 108 -25.44 -10.98 0.87
C ASN A 108 -26.70 -11.77 0.47
N LEU A 109 -27.42 -11.29 -0.54
CA LEU A 109 -28.66 -11.88 -1.02
C LEU A 109 -28.45 -13.09 -1.92
N LEU A 110 -27.25 -13.30 -2.49
CA LEU A 110 -26.99 -14.50 -3.31
C LEU A 110 -26.74 -15.74 -2.45
N SER A 111 -27.36 -16.86 -2.83
CA SER A 111 -27.11 -18.17 -2.21
C SER A 111 -25.82 -18.82 -2.71
N LYS A 112 -25.37 -18.44 -3.92
CA LYS A 112 -24.12 -18.89 -4.57
C LYS A 112 -23.35 -17.70 -5.13
N SER A 113 -22.03 -17.83 -5.23
CA SER A 113 -21.19 -16.78 -5.80
C SER A 113 -21.49 -16.61 -7.29
N ARG A 114 -21.88 -15.39 -7.70
CA ARG A 114 -22.06 -15.03 -9.11
C ARG A 114 -21.81 -13.54 -9.27
N GLN A 115 -21.12 -13.15 -10.35
CA GLN A 115 -20.96 -11.73 -10.65
C GLN A 115 -22.32 -11.11 -10.97
N VAL A 116 -22.65 -10.05 -10.24
CA VAL A 116 -23.82 -9.21 -10.47
C VAL A 116 -23.37 -8.00 -11.26
N ARG A 117 -23.86 -7.85 -12.49
CA ARG A 117 -23.39 -6.86 -13.47
C ARG A 117 -24.17 -5.56 -13.43
N HIS A 118 -25.50 -5.66 -13.35
CA HIS A 118 -26.41 -4.52 -13.32
C HIS A 118 -27.52 -4.74 -12.30
N LEU A 119 -28.07 -3.65 -11.80
CA LEU A 119 -29.15 -3.61 -10.83
C LEU A 119 -30.15 -2.52 -11.23
N ARG A 120 -31.43 -2.75 -10.93
CA ARG A 120 -32.49 -1.75 -11.06
C ARG A 120 -33.69 -2.11 -10.19
N TRP A 121 -34.23 -1.14 -9.46
CA TRP A 121 -35.54 -1.30 -8.82
C TRP A 121 -36.66 -1.13 -9.85
N LEU A 122 -37.57 -2.10 -9.91
CA LEU A 122 -38.77 -2.03 -10.74
C LEU A 122 -39.88 -1.27 -10.01
N GLU A 123 -40.83 -0.72 -10.77
CA GLU A 123 -41.98 0.04 -10.23
C GLU A 123 -42.85 -0.78 -9.27
N ASP A 124 -42.85 -2.11 -9.43
CA ASP A 124 -43.59 -3.05 -8.56
C ASP A 124 -42.80 -3.47 -7.30
N GLY A 125 -41.67 -2.81 -7.01
CA GLY A 125 -40.85 -3.06 -5.82
C GLY A 125 -39.91 -4.26 -5.92
N ARG A 126 -39.83 -4.93 -7.08
CA ARG A 126 -38.85 -6.00 -7.31
C ARG A 126 -37.47 -5.44 -7.65
N LEU A 127 -36.43 -6.17 -7.26
CA LEU A 127 -35.06 -5.89 -7.68
C LEU A 127 -34.75 -6.70 -8.94
N ALA A 128 -34.59 -6.02 -10.06
CA ALA A 128 -34.07 -6.60 -11.29
C ALA A 128 -32.53 -6.56 -11.29
N MET A 129 -31.92 -7.59 -11.85
CA MET A 129 -30.48 -7.72 -11.95
C MET A 129 -30.06 -8.46 -13.22
N LEU A 130 -28.84 -8.18 -13.66
CA LEU A 130 -28.16 -8.95 -14.69
C LEU A 130 -27.01 -9.74 -14.05
N LEU A 131 -27.01 -11.06 -14.19
CA LEU A 131 -26.01 -11.96 -13.62
C LEU A 131 -25.10 -12.50 -14.72
N SER A 132 -23.80 -12.64 -14.47
CA SER A 132 -22.94 -13.43 -15.37
C SER A 132 -23.45 -14.88 -15.46
N PRO A 133 -23.15 -15.62 -16.54
CA PRO A 133 -23.21 -17.08 -16.50
C PRO A 133 -22.20 -17.64 -15.50
N GLU A 134 -22.25 -18.96 -15.30
CA GLU A 134 -21.28 -19.64 -14.45
C GLU A 134 -19.87 -19.57 -15.01
N ASP A 135 -19.74 -20.07 -16.22
CA ASP A 135 -18.48 -20.15 -16.92
C ASP A 135 -18.26 -18.96 -17.87
N LYS A 136 -17.09 -18.96 -18.51
CA LYS A 136 -16.66 -17.91 -19.43
C LYS A 136 -17.40 -17.88 -20.77
N ASP A 137 -18.19 -18.88 -21.12
CA ASP A 137 -18.70 -19.05 -22.49
C ASP A 137 -19.79 -18.00 -22.80
N GLY A 138 -19.39 -16.98 -23.58
CA GLY A 138 -20.24 -15.82 -23.86
C GLY A 138 -20.43 -14.88 -22.66
N GLY A 139 -19.87 -15.21 -21.49
CA GLY A 139 -20.13 -14.52 -20.23
C GLY A 139 -19.41 -13.20 -20.03
N PHE A 140 -18.44 -12.82 -20.88
CA PHE A 140 -17.70 -11.57 -20.70
C PHE A 140 -18.54 -10.31 -20.97
N SER A 141 -19.36 -10.32 -22.02
CA SER A 141 -20.18 -9.16 -22.40
C SER A 141 -21.67 -9.34 -22.13
N LYS A 142 -22.11 -10.56 -21.76
CA LYS A 142 -23.53 -10.89 -21.60
C LYS A 142 -23.84 -11.45 -20.22
N GLY A 143 -25.12 -11.47 -19.87
CA GLY A 143 -25.63 -12.06 -18.65
C GLY A 143 -27.09 -12.49 -18.73
N PHE A 144 -27.58 -13.11 -17.67
CA PHE A 144 -28.97 -13.52 -17.50
C PHE A 144 -29.75 -12.51 -16.68
N GLU A 145 -30.94 -12.15 -17.16
CA GLU A 145 -31.86 -11.29 -16.42
C GLU A 145 -32.61 -12.10 -15.36
N LEU A 146 -32.72 -11.52 -14.16
CA LEU A 146 -33.49 -12.04 -13.05
C LEU A 146 -34.19 -10.88 -12.34
N ALA A 147 -35.41 -11.09 -11.84
CA ALA A 147 -36.09 -10.15 -10.97
C ALA A 147 -36.67 -10.87 -9.76
N VAL A 148 -36.37 -10.37 -8.57
CA VAL A 148 -36.75 -10.99 -7.30
C VAL A 148 -37.60 -10.02 -6.47
N ALA A 149 -38.57 -10.57 -5.75
CA ALA A 149 -39.36 -9.85 -4.76
C ALA A 149 -38.95 -10.29 -3.36
N ALA A 150 -39.08 -9.39 -2.39
CA ALA A 150 -39.06 -9.72 -0.96
C ALA A 150 -40.33 -9.16 -0.33
N ASP A 151 -40.90 -9.88 0.64
CA ASP A 151 -42.06 -9.40 1.40
C ASP A 151 -41.71 -8.15 2.21
N ASP A 152 -40.47 -8.09 2.72
CA ASP A 152 -39.90 -6.94 3.39
C ASP A 152 -38.39 -6.86 3.10
N TRP A 153 -38.00 -5.81 2.38
CA TRP A 153 -36.62 -5.57 2.00
C TRP A 153 -35.71 -5.20 3.19
N LEU A 154 -36.24 -4.67 4.29
CA LEU A 154 -35.45 -4.36 5.50
C LEU A 154 -35.00 -5.63 6.23
N SER A 155 -35.76 -6.73 6.09
CA SER A 155 -35.47 -8.03 6.70
C SER A 155 -35.17 -9.13 5.69
N ALA A 156 -34.90 -8.79 4.43
CA ALA A 156 -34.54 -9.73 3.37
C ALA A 156 -33.41 -10.69 3.82
N PRO A 157 -33.61 -12.02 3.70
CA PRO A 157 -32.66 -12.99 4.21
C PRO A 157 -31.41 -13.09 3.32
N ALA A 158 -30.30 -13.52 3.92
CA ALA A 158 -29.15 -13.94 3.14
C ALA A 158 -29.53 -15.14 2.25
N GLY A 159 -29.03 -15.17 1.02
CA GLY A 159 -29.33 -16.25 0.08
C GLY A 159 -30.75 -16.24 -0.50
N LEU A 160 -31.46 -15.12 -0.42
CA LEU A 160 -32.78 -14.92 -1.06
C LEU A 160 -32.79 -15.26 -2.57
N VAL A 161 -31.66 -15.08 -3.25
CA VAL A 161 -31.52 -15.21 -4.70
C VAL A 161 -30.64 -16.41 -5.03
N ASP A 162 -31.20 -17.43 -5.71
CA ASP A 162 -30.39 -18.45 -6.38
C ASP A 162 -30.05 -17.99 -7.80
N PRO A 163 -28.77 -17.76 -8.13
CA PRO A 163 -28.39 -17.31 -9.46
C PRO A 163 -28.69 -18.35 -10.55
N ASP A 164 -28.93 -19.62 -10.22
CA ASP A 164 -29.17 -20.68 -11.20
C ASP A 164 -30.66 -20.85 -11.58
N ASP A 165 -31.57 -20.10 -10.93
CA ASP A 165 -32.98 -20.05 -11.32
C ASP A 165 -33.21 -19.29 -12.64
N THR A 166 -32.16 -18.68 -13.20
CA THR A 166 -32.23 -18.00 -14.51
C THR A 166 -32.29 -18.99 -15.67
N ARG A 167 -33.34 -18.94 -16.50
CA ARG A 167 -33.49 -19.79 -17.71
C ARG A 167 -33.75 -19.00 -19.01
N HIS A 168 -33.45 -17.71 -19.01
CA HIS A 168 -33.69 -16.80 -20.14
C HIS A 168 -32.48 -16.74 -21.08
N PRO A 169 -32.63 -16.31 -22.34
CA PRO A 169 -31.48 -16.06 -23.20
C PRO A 169 -30.58 -14.96 -22.61
N MET A 170 -29.27 -15.09 -22.80
CA MET A 170 -28.32 -14.09 -22.34
C MET A 170 -28.46 -12.79 -23.14
N VAL A 171 -28.43 -11.65 -22.44
CA VAL A 171 -28.50 -10.30 -23.01
C VAL A 171 -27.19 -9.55 -22.77
N GLU A 172 -26.91 -8.52 -23.59
CA GLU A 172 -25.71 -7.69 -23.43
C GLU A 172 -25.75 -6.89 -22.12
N SER A 173 -24.61 -6.84 -21.44
CA SER A 173 -24.43 -6.20 -20.14
C SER A 173 -24.18 -4.71 -20.26
N GLY A 174 -23.28 -4.28 -21.16
CA GLY A 174 -22.75 -2.92 -21.12
C GLY A 174 -21.60 -2.77 -20.13
N LEU A 175 -21.29 -1.54 -19.71
CA LEU A 175 -20.12 -1.24 -18.87
C LEU A 175 -20.36 -1.62 -17.41
N LEU A 176 -19.35 -2.20 -16.76
CA LEU A 176 -19.38 -2.60 -15.35
C LEU A 176 -18.83 -1.52 -14.39
N TYR A 177 -18.73 -0.28 -14.87
CA TYR A 177 -18.28 0.88 -14.11
C TYR A 177 -19.01 2.12 -14.61
N ASP A 178 -19.09 3.16 -13.78
CA ASP A 178 -19.62 4.45 -14.21
C ASP A 178 -18.50 5.29 -14.88
N PRO A 179 -18.54 5.52 -16.20
CA PRO A 179 -17.51 6.33 -16.87
C PRO A 179 -17.53 7.81 -16.46
N ARG A 180 -18.55 8.26 -15.72
CA ARG A 180 -18.71 9.64 -15.25
C ARG A 180 -18.43 9.79 -13.75
N VAL A 181 -17.90 8.75 -13.09
CA VAL A 181 -17.73 8.76 -11.63
C VAL A 181 -16.83 9.91 -11.17
N GLU A 182 -15.71 10.15 -11.85
CA GLU A 182 -14.79 11.25 -11.49
C GLU A 182 -15.45 12.63 -11.68
N ASP A 183 -16.23 12.83 -12.75
CA ASP A 183 -17.01 14.06 -12.94
C ASP A 183 -18.04 14.26 -11.84
N THR A 184 -18.68 13.17 -11.38
CA THR A 184 -19.64 13.20 -10.29
C THR A 184 -18.98 13.60 -8.97
N LEU A 185 -17.83 13.00 -8.63
CA LEU A 185 -17.07 13.38 -7.44
C LEU A 185 -16.55 14.81 -7.52
N ALA A 186 -16.08 15.25 -8.70
CA ALA A 186 -15.65 16.61 -8.92
C ALA A 186 -16.80 17.61 -8.69
N ARG A 187 -18.01 17.33 -9.19
CA ARG A 187 -19.19 18.18 -8.92
C ARG A 187 -19.53 18.23 -7.42
N LEU A 188 -19.56 17.08 -6.76
CA LEU A 188 -19.89 16.99 -5.32
C LEU A 188 -18.88 17.75 -4.44
N THR A 189 -17.62 17.81 -4.85
CA THR A 189 -16.53 18.45 -4.10
C THR A 189 -16.18 19.85 -4.59
N GLU A 190 -16.96 20.40 -5.53
CA GLU A 190 -16.69 21.71 -6.16
C GLU A 190 -15.29 21.77 -6.80
N GLY A 191 -14.84 20.67 -7.40
CA GLY A 191 -13.55 20.53 -8.06
C GLY A 191 -12.36 20.36 -7.12
N ARG A 192 -12.58 20.22 -5.81
CA ARG A 192 -11.50 20.04 -4.82
C ARG A 192 -10.99 18.60 -4.71
N TRP A 193 -11.78 17.62 -5.13
CA TRP A 193 -11.36 16.22 -5.10
C TRP A 193 -10.16 15.98 -6.01
N ARG A 194 -9.18 15.24 -5.50
CA ARG A 194 -8.04 14.76 -6.29
C ARG A 194 -7.90 13.28 -6.09
N ARG A 195 -7.48 12.57 -7.13
CA ARG A 195 -7.14 11.16 -6.96
C ARG A 195 -5.91 11.04 -6.06
N ARG A 196 -6.06 10.35 -4.93
CA ARG A 196 -4.97 9.93 -4.05
C ARG A 196 -4.89 8.41 -4.04
N ALA A 197 -3.73 7.90 -3.69
CA ALA A 197 -3.41 6.48 -3.64
C ALA A 197 -2.32 6.26 -2.59
N ASP A 198 -1.86 5.01 -2.44
CA ASP A 198 -0.94 4.59 -1.40
C ASP A 198 0.24 5.54 -1.18
N VAL A 199 0.43 5.96 0.09
CA VAL A 199 1.63 6.69 0.53
C VAL A 199 2.76 5.69 0.69
N ARG A 200 3.58 5.54 -0.34
CA ARG A 200 4.60 4.49 -0.42
C ARG A 200 5.76 4.70 0.52
N ASP A 201 6.10 5.95 0.77
CA ASP A 201 7.22 6.27 1.62
C ASP A 201 7.13 7.67 2.24
N LEU A 202 7.79 7.84 3.38
CA LEU A 202 7.77 9.01 4.25
C LEU A 202 9.18 9.37 4.77
N ALA A 203 9.38 10.67 4.96
CA ALA A 203 10.46 11.22 5.79
C ALA A 203 9.95 12.44 6.58
N VAL A 204 10.45 12.62 7.80
CA VAL A 204 10.14 13.79 8.66
C VAL A 204 11.40 14.63 8.79
N LEU A 205 11.30 15.92 8.45
CA LEU A 205 12.40 16.88 8.53
C LEU A 205 12.48 17.51 9.93
N ALA A 206 13.59 18.18 10.25
CA ALA A 206 13.87 18.75 11.57
C ALA A 206 12.94 19.88 11.97
N ASP A 207 12.43 20.62 10.98
CA ASP A 207 11.42 21.64 11.16
C ASP A 207 9.99 21.08 11.25
N GLY A 208 9.83 19.75 11.16
CA GLY A 208 8.55 19.07 11.23
C GLY A 208 7.80 19.02 9.90
N ARG A 209 8.39 19.45 8.78
CA ARG A 209 7.81 19.13 7.47
C ARG A 209 7.81 17.63 7.23
N VAL A 210 6.81 17.15 6.50
CA VAL A 210 6.70 15.74 6.11
C VAL A 210 6.82 15.64 4.59
N LEU A 211 7.75 14.81 4.15
CA LEU A 211 7.93 14.41 2.76
C LEU A 211 7.22 13.09 2.53
N ALA A 212 6.49 12.96 1.42
CA ALA A 212 5.76 11.75 1.08
C ALA A 212 5.84 11.41 -0.40
N THR A 213 5.97 10.13 -0.73
CA THR A 213 5.83 9.60 -2.09
C THR A 213 4.60 8.73 -2.20
N GLY A 214 4.06 8.54 -3.40
CA GLY A 214 2.92 7.66 -3.61
C GLY A 214 2.68 7.30 -5.07
N ARG A 215 1.68 6.45 -5.32
CA ARG A 215 1.42 5.94 -6.68
C ARG A 215 1.13 7.01 -7.74
N HIS A 216 0.62 8.16 -7.34
CA HIS A 216 0.32 9.26 -8.27
C HIS A 216 1.09 10.54 -7.92
N THR A 217 2.06 10.45 -7.00
CA THR A 217 2.83 11.59 -6.49
C THR A 217 4.29 11.17 -6.38
N ASP A 218 5.16 11.79 -7.17
CA ASP A 218 6.59 11.51 -7.11
C ASP A 218 7.16 12.00 -5.77
N LEU A 219 6.80 13.22 -5.36
CA LEU A 219 7.10 13.73 -4.02
C LEU A 219 6.13 14.87 -3.66
N GLU A 220 5.65 14.91 -2.43
CA GLU A 220 4.93 16.04 -1.87
C GLU A 220 5.51 16.45 -0.52
N CYS A 221 5.38 17.73 -0.18
CA CYS A 221 5.85 18.28 1.08
C CYS A 221 4.71 18.97 1.84
N TRP A 222 4.54 18.57 3.09
CA TRP A 222 3.52 19.09 3.99
C TRP A 222 4.16 19.88 5.12
N ASP A 223 3.60 21.05 5.41
CA ASP A 223 3.97 21.81 6.60
C ASP A 223 3.44 21.17 7.88
N PRO A 224 4.07 21.44 9.05
CA PRO A 224 3.55 21.01 10.35
C PRO A 224 2.11 21.46 10.61
N SER A 225 1.69 22.57 10.00
CA SER A 225 0.32 23.10 10.07
C SER A 225 -0.73 22.23 9.38
N GLY A 226 -0.30 21.27 8.55
CA GLY A 226 -1.15 20.44 7.72
C GLY A 226 -1.38 20.98 6.30
N ALA A 227 -0.80 22.13 5.95
CA ALA A 227 -0.88 22.68 4.61
C ALA A 227 0.05 21.93 3.64
N LEU A 228 -0.44 21.64 2.44
CA LEU A 228 0.40 21.16 1.34
C LEU A 228 1.21 22.34 0.81
N ARG A 229 2.54 22.26 0.91
CA ARG A 229 3.45 23.32 0.46
C ARG A 229 3.70 23.26 -1.04
N TRP A 230 4.03 22.07 -1.54
CA TRP A 230 4.20 21.79 -2.97
C TRP A 230 4.04 20.29 -3.23
N THR A 231 3.80 19.95 -4.49
CA THR A 231 3.68 18.55 -4.95
C THR A 231 4.26 18.40 -6.35
N LEU A 232 4.99 17.31 -6.54
CA LEU A 232 5.48 16.83 -7.82
C LEU A 232 4.58 15.66 -8.24
N PRO A 233 3.65 15.88 -9.18
CA PRO A 233 2.78 14.81 -9.65
C PRO A 233 3.59 13.77 -10.42
N ALA A 234 3.17 12.51 -10.31
CA ALA A 234 3.80 11.43 -11.05
C ALA A 234 3.36 11.38 -12.52
N ASP A 235 4.30 11.16 -13.43
CA ASP A 235 4.01 10.62 -14.77
C ASP A 235 4.01 9.08 -14.68
N GLY A 236 2.84 8.50 -14.37
CA GLY A 236 2.61 7.06 -14.27
C GLY A 236 2.37 6.53 -12.85
N GLU A 237 3.10 5.47 -12.46
CA GLU A 237 2.94 4.75 -11.18
C GLU A 237 3.65 5.43 -10.00
N GLY A 238 4.29 6.59 -10.19
CA GLY A 238 4.92 7.37 -9.13
C GLY A 238 6.20 6.80 -8.53
N SER A 239 6.92 7.63 -7.78
CA SER A 239 8.10 7.24 -7.02
C SER A 239 7.78 6.25 -5.91
N VAL A 240 8.81 5.53 -5.47
CA VAL A 240 8.66 4.43 -4.49
C VAL A 240 9.45 4.65 -3.21
N ARG A 241 10.36 5.63 -3.19
CA ARG A 241 11.26 5.86 -2.07
C ARG A 241 11.67 7.32 -1.98
N VAL A 242 11.77 7.82 -0.75
CA VAL A 242 12.33 9.13 -0.41
C VAL A 242 13.37 8.95 0.71
N GLU A 243 14.55 9.53 0.51
CA GLU A 243 15.60 9.64 1.52
C GLU A 243 15.96 11.11 1.68
N ALA A 244 15.59 11.70 2.81
CA ALA A 244 15.97 13.08 3.14
C ALA A 244 17.49 13.16 3.35
N ALA A 245 18.11 14.21 2.81
CA ALA A 245 19.50 14.50 3.12
C ALA A 245 19.61 14.98 4.58
N PRO A 246 20.74 14.76 5.28
CA PRO A 246 20.90 15.12 6.69
C PRO A 246 20.75 16.62 6.98
N ASP A 247 20.96 17.46 5.97
CA ASP A 247 20.78 18.92 6.04
C ASP A 247 19.30 19.36 5.92
N ASP A 248 18.39 18.43 5.63
CA ASP A 248 16.98 18.66 5.32
C ASP A 248 16.73 19.65 4.16
N GLU A 249 17.76 20.06 3.41
CA GLU A 249 17.64 21.00 2.27
C GLU A 249 17.18 20.27 1.01
N SER A 250 17.38 18.97 0.95
CA SER A 250 17.03 18.15 -0.21
C SER A 250 16.61 16.72 0.16
N ALA A 251 15.99 16.02 -0.78
CA ALA A 251 15.71 14.60 -0.66
C ALA A 251 15.96 13.86 -1.98
N TRP A 252 16.50 12.65 -1.88
CA TRP A 252 16.65 11.75 -3.01
C TRP A 252 15.37 10.94 -3.21
N VAL A 253 14.89 10.92 -4.45
CA VAL A 253 13.66 10.25 -4.85
C VAL A 253 13.98 9.20 -5.90
N THR A 254 13.56 7.96 -5.66
CA THR A 254 13.73 6.85 -6.62
C THR A 254 12.47 6.65 -7.43
N TYR A 255 12.62 6.72 -8.75
CA TYR A 255 11.54 6.52 -9.70
C TYR A 255 11.55 5.08 -10.18
N ARG A 256 10.41 4.40 -10.04
CA ARG A 256 10.22 3.04 -10.55
C ARG A 256 9.00 3.08 -11.47
N GLY A 257 9.18 2.95 -12.77
CA GLY A 257 8.03 3.07 -13.65
C GLY A 257 8.24 2.64 -15.08
N TYR A 258 7.16 2.10 -15.64
CA TYR A 258 6.95 2.01 -17.07
C TYR A 258 6.10 3.22 -17.47
N ARG A 259 6.50 3.94 -18.52
CA ARG A 259 5.60 4.89 -19.20
C ARG A 259 4.71 4.10 -20.15
N ARG A 260 3.43 4.46 -20.30
CA ARG A 260 2.65 3.92 -21.42
C ARG A 260 3.08 4.61 -22.70
N HIS A 261 3.47 3.83 -23.71
CA HIS A 261 3.72 4.36 -25.04
C HIS A 261 2.45 5.02 -25.58
N GLU A 262 2.54 6.28 -25.98
CA GLU A 262 1.37 7.10 -26.38
C GLU A 262 0.57 6.44 -27.52
N GLU A 263 1.24 5.83 -28.50
CA GLU A 263 0.56 5.22 -29.65
C GLU A 263 0.09 3.77 -29.41
N THR A 264 0.80 2.98 -28.60
CA THR A 264 0.56 1.53 -28.50
C THR A 264 -0.06 1.11 -27.17
N GLY A 265 -0.12 2.02 -26.19
CA GLY A 265 -0.58 1.76 -24.83
C GLY A 265 0.26 0.75 -24.05
N ARG A 266 1.33 0.21 -24.66
CA ARG A 266 2.22 -0.77 -24.02
C ARG A 266 3.07 -0.09 -22.95
N PRO A 267 3.35 -0.76 -21.83
CA PRO A 267 4.36 -0.29 -20.90
C PRO A 267 5.73 -0.31 -21.58
N VAL A 268 6.40 0.84 -21.59
CA VAL A 268 7.79 1.04 -22.01
C VAL A 268 8.54 1.46 -20.78
N ASP A 269 9.73 0.91 -20.57
CA ASP A 269 10.54 1.28 -19.41
C ASP A 269 10.81 2.79 -19.43
N ARG A 270 10.49 3.48 -18.35
CA ARG A 270 10.96 4.86 -18.19
C ARG A 270 12.46 4.73 -17.93
N SER A 271 13.29 5.57 -18.54
CA SER A 271 14.69 5.66 -18.09
C SER A 271 14.67 5.77 -16.57
N THR A 272 15.30 4.81 -15.88
CA THR A 272 15.25 4.82 -14.43
C THR A 272 16.14 5.96 -13.96
N THR A 273 15.53 6.93 -13.29
CA THR A 273 16.24 8.10 -12.77
C THR A 273 16.12 8.13 -11.26
N VAL A 274 17.15 8.61 -10.58
CA VAL A 274 17.09 9.03 -9.18
C VAL A 274 17.31 10.54 -9.17
N ARG A 275 16.37 11.30 -8.61
CA ARG A 275 16.46 12.77 -8.59
C ARG A 275 16.67 13.25 -7.17
N ARG A 276 17.49 14.28 -7.02
CA ARG A 276 17.60 15.04 -5.80
C ARG A 276 16.71 16.26 -5.92
N ILE A 277 15.76 16.38 -5.02
CA ILE A 277 14.73 17.42 -5.02
C ILE A 277 14.96 18.36 -3.84
N SER A 278 14.91 19.66 -4.06
CA SER A 278 14.94 20.70 -3.03
C SER A 278 13.70 20.58 -2.14
N THR A 279 13.86 20.56 -0.82
CA THR A 279 12.71 20.50 0.08
C THR A 279 11.95 21.84 0.16
N ALA A 280 12.59 22.94 -0.24
CA ALA A 280 12.04 24.28 -0.10
C ALA A 280 10.89 24.56 -1.09
N ASP A 281 11.02 24.08 -2.32
CA ASP A 281 10.18 24.41 -3.47
C ASP A 281 9.82 23.21 -4.38
N GLY A 282 10.50 22.06 -4.22
CA GLY A 282 10.29 20.89 -5.06
C GLY A 282 11.09 20.91 -6.36
N ASP A 283 12.01 21.86 -6.54
CA ASP A 283 12.83 21.90 -7.75
C ASP A 283 13.88 20.78 -7.75
N ALA A 284 14.14 20.20 -8.93
CA ALA A 284 15.22 19.24 -9.05
C ALA A 284 16.58 19.93 -9.04
N VAL A 285 17.41 19.53 -8.09
CA VAL A 285 18.77 20.04 -7.90
C VAL A 285 19.78 19.14 -8.62
N ASP A 286 19.50 17.83 -8.69
CA ASP A 286 20.37 16.86 -9.36
C ASP A 286 19.56 15.67 -9.90
N SER A 287 20.15 14.93 -10.83
CA SER A 287 19.54 13.78 -11.48
C SER A 287 20.61 12.77 -11.90
N VAL A 288 20.40 11.51 -11.54
CA VAL A 288 21.27 10.40 -11.89
C VAL A 288 20.46 9.39 -12.68
N ASP A 289 20.87 9.16 -13.92
CA ASP A 289 20.30 8.10 -14.74
C ASP A 289 21.00 6.78 -14.45
N VAL A 290 20.20 5.75 -14.21
CA VAL A 290 20.67 4.40 -13.93
C VAL A 290 20.02 3.39 -14.86
N PRO A 291 20.70 2.30 -15.23
CA PRO A 291 20.17 1.31 -16.17
C PRO A 291 18.88 0.61 -15.70
N SER A 292 18.67 0.50 -14.39
CA SER A 292 17.45 -0.08 -13.80
C SER A 292 17.14 0.54 -12.43
N ALA A 293 15.90 0.39 -11.96
CA ALA A 293 15.43 0.83 -10.63
C ALA A 293 16.39 0.39 -9.51
N PRO A 294 17.12 1.33 -8.88
CA PRO A 294 18.14 0.96 -7.92
C PRO A 294 17.52 0.72 -6.55
N ALA A 295 18.15 -0.18 -5.79
CA ALA A 295 17.97 -0.26 -4.35
C ALA A 295 18.82 0.83 -3.68
N VAL A 296 18.18 1.70 -2.91
CA VAL A 296 18.87 2.80 -2.21
C VAL A 296 19.33 2.36 -0.82
N CYS A 297 20.55 2.73 -0.45
CA CYS A 297 21.07 2.67 0.91
C CYS A 297 21.56 4.08 1.27
N ALA A 298 21.18 4.59 2.42
CA ALA A 298 21.62 5.89 2.91
C ALA A 298 22.27 5.73 4.28
N ALA A 299 23.23 6.60 4.59
CA ALA A 299 23.77 6.75 5.92
C ALA A 299 23.53 8.16 6.45
N ASP A 300 23.41 8.31 7.77
CA ASP A 300 23.07 9.56 8.46
C ASP A 300 24.13 10.66 8.25
N GLU A 301 25.36 10.31 7.89
CA GLU A 301 26.39 11.28 7.50
C GLU A 301 26.20 11.82 6.06
N GLY A 302 25.18 11.37 5.33
CA GLY A 302 24.83 11.85 3.98
C GLY A 302 25.41 11.01 2.84
N TRP A 303 26.06 9.89 3.15
CA TRP A 303 26.46 8.92 2.13
C TRP A 303 25.22 8.25 1.52
N LEU A 304 25.26 8.03 0.20
CA LEU A 304 24.20 7.35 -0.54
C LEU A 304 24.82 6.29 -1.46
N ALA A 305 24.24 5.10 -1.49
CA ALA A 305 24.55 4.08 -2.49
C ALA A 305 23.31 3.74 -3.31
N LEU A 306 23.43 3.82 -4.64
CA LEU A 306 22.43 3.36 -5.60
C LEU A 306 22.89 2.01 -6.13
N ARG A 307 22.28 0.93 -5.65
CA ARG A 307 22.67 -0.44 -6.01
C ARG A 307 21.80 -0.98 -7.14
N PRO A 308 22.36 -1.77 -8.07
CA PRO A 308 21.57 -2.44 -9.10
C PRO A 308 20.53 -3.38 -8.46
N GLN A 309 19.32 -3.39 -9.00
CA GLN A 309 18.29 -4.38 -8.68
C GLN A 309 17.80 -5.06 -9.96
N GLY A 310 17.54 -6.37 -9.88
CA GLY A 310 16.97 -7.14 -10.99
C GLY A 310 18.02 -7.82 -11.87
N ARG A 311 17.71 -7.98 -13.16
CA ARG A 311 18.51 -8.79 -14.09
C ARG A 311 19.66 -8.02 -14.74
N ASP A 312 19.59 -6.70 -14.76
CA ASP A 312 20.54 -5.84 -15.44
C ASP A 312 21.66 -5.42 -14.49
N ALA A 313 22.77 -6.18 -14.54
CA ALA A 313 23.95 -5.90 -13.74
C ALA A 313 24.58 -4.56 -14.14
N HIS A 314 24.79 -3.68 -13.17
CA HIS A 314 25.58 -2.46 -13.32
C HIS A 314 26.27 -2.12 -11.99
N ALA A 315 27.37 -1.37 -12.04
CA ALA A 315 28.07 -0.99 -10.81
C ALA A 315 27.16 -0.15 -9.90
N ALA A 316 27.21 -0.42 -8.60
CA ALA A 316 26.61 0.44 -7.60
C ALA A 316 27.33 1.80 -7.60
N LEU A 317 26.56 2.88 -7.57
CA LEU A 317 27.08 4.25 -7.51
C LEU A 317 27.08 4.73 -6.06
N LEU A 318 28.22 5.25 -5.60
CA LEU A 318 28.37 5.82 -4.26
C LEU A 318 28.49 7.34 -4.37
N PHE A 319 27.67 8.07 -3.62
CA PHE A 319 27.71 9.52 -3.51
C PHE A 319 28.17 9.93 -2.12
N ALA A 320 29.15 10.83 -2.08
CA ALA A 320 29.63 11.44 -0.85
C ALA A 320 28.56 12.37 -0.24
N PRO A 321 28.73 12.80 1.03
CA PRO A 321 27.88 13.82 1.65
C PRO A 321 27.84 15.15 0.89
N THR A 322 28.85 15.43 0.05
CA THR A 322 28.85 16.56 -0.89
C THR A 322 27.98 16.34 -2.13
N HIS A 323 27.29 15.20 -2.20
CA HIS A 323 26.41 14.75 -3.28
C HIS A 323 27.12 14.51 -4.62
N GLN A 324 28.45 14.42 -4.61
CA GLN A 324 29.23 14.07 -5.79
C GLN A 324 29.47 12.56 -5.80
N GLU A 325 29.46 11.96 -7.01
CA GLU A 325 29.84 10.56 -7.18
C GLU A 325 31.28 10.37 -6.70
N ALA A 326 31.48 9.51 -5.71
CA ALA A 326 32.76 9.27 -5.06
C ALA A 326 33.40 7.96 -5.51
N ALA A 327 32.59 6.95 -5.85
CA ALA A 327 33.08 5.65 -6.31
C ALA A 327 32.00 4.86 -7.06
N ARG A 328 32.46 3.85 -7.79
CA ARG A 328 31.63 2.78 -8.36
C ARG A 328 32.10 1.44 -7.82
N LEU A 329 31.17 0.57 -7.47
CA LEU A 329 31.45 -0.76 -6.95
C LEU A 329 30.72 -1.82 -7.76
N ASP A 330 31.44 -2.84 -8.19
CA ASP A 330 30.81 -4.03 -8.74
C ASP A 330 30.18 -4.81 -7.59
N VAL A 331 28.86 -4.67 -7.45
CA VAL A 331 28.04 -5.43 -6.51
C VAL A 331 27.24 -6.42 -7.33
N VAL A 332 27.20 -7.68 -6.89
CA VAL A 332 26.37 -8.70 -7.53
C VAL A 332 24.92 -8.20 -7.48
N PRO A 333 24.19 -8.14 -8.61
CA PRO A 333 22.82 -7.69 -8.58
C PRO A 333 21.96 -8.72 -7.85
N SER A 334 21.14 -8.25 -6.92
CA SER A 334 20.16 -9.11 -6.28
C SER A 334 19.18 -9.60 -7.35
N ARG A 335 19.16 -10.91 -7.57
CA ARG A 335 18.21 -11.57 -8.50
C ARG A 335 16.78 -11.60 -7.97
N SER A 336 16.58 -11.14 -6.74
CA SER A 336 15.28 -11.15 -6.08
C SER A 336 14.50 -9.89 -6.44
N ASN A 337 13.25 -10.06 -6.86
CA ASN A 337 12.29 -8.96 -7.04
C ASN A 337 11.78 -8.39 -5.70
N SER A 338 12.37 -8.83 -4.59
CA SER A 338 11.99 -8.43 -3.24
C SER A 338 12.26 -6.95 -2.98
N PRO A 339 11.45 -6.29 -2.13
CA PRO A 339 11.81 -4.97 -1.62
C PRO A 339 13.20 -5.07 -0.98
N ALA A 340 14.10 -4.14 -1.34
CA ALA A 340 15.41 -4.07 -0.70
C ALA A 340 15.25 -3.81 0.81
N LEU A 341 16.13 -4.40 1.63
CA LEU A 341 16.27 -4.01 3.04
C LEU A 341 16.42 -2.48 3.08
N ARG A 342 15.48 -1.84 3.75
CA ARG A 342 15.57 -0.42 4.07
C ARG A 342 16.04 -0.30 5.50
N VAL A 343 17.15 0.39 5.72
CA VAL A 343 17.66 0.67 7.07
C VAL A 343 17.50 2.16 7.35
N ARG A 344 16.71 2.49 8.38
CA ARG A 344 16.54 3.83 8.94
C ARG A 344 17.66 4.13 9.94
N HIS A 345 17.98 5.42 10.11
CA HIS A 345 18.93 5.92 11.11
C HIS A 345 20.30 5.23 11.06
N SER A 346 20.77 5.00 9.83
CA SER A 346 21.89 4.10 9.57
C SER A 346 23.18 4.87 9.61
N ALA A 347 24.12 4.50 10.48
CA ALA A 347 25.49 5.03 10.43
C ALA A 347 26.28 4.43 9.25
N ARG A 348 25.75 3.36 8.64
CA ARG A 348 26.42 2.60 7.58
C ARG A 348 25.51 2.42 6.37
N LEU A 349 26.11 2.21 5.20
CA LEU A 349 25.38 1.82 3.99
C LEU A 349 25.08 0.31 4.04
N LEU A 350 24.01 -0.05 4.75
CA LEU A 350 23.61 -1.45 4.97
C LEU A 350 22.66 -1.96 3.88
N TYR A 351 22.82 -3.22 3.51
CA TYR A 351 21.91 -3.89 2.58
C TYR A 351 21.88 -5.40 2.77
N VAL A 352 20.89 -6.05 2.15
CA VAL A 352 20.79 -7.51 2.07
C VAL A 352 21.05 -7.98 0.64
N ASP A 353 21.88 -9.00 0.50
CA ASP A 353 22.12 -9.70 -0.75
C ASP A 353 22.74 -11.09 -0.54
N GLY A 354 22.76 -11.93 -1.58
CA GLY A 354 23.33 -13.29 -1.51
C GLY A 354 23.77 -13.84 -2.87
N PRO A 355 24.52 -14.97 -2.90
CA PRO A 355 24.90 -15.82 -1.77
C PRO A 355 25.96 -15.17 -0.87
N GLY A 356 26.00 -15.57 0.41
CA GLY A 356 27.04 -15.12 1.34
C GLY A 356 28.35 -15.89 1.21
N PRO A 357 29.35 -15.58 2.06
CA PRO A 357 30.65 -16.26 2.04
C PRO A 357 30.56 -17.77 2.32
N ASP A 358 29.61 -18.17 3.19
CA ASP A 358 29.56 -19.53 3.74
C ASP A 358 28.39 -20.36 3.19
N ASP A 359 27.39 -19.73 2.58
CA ASP A 359 26.20 -20.40 2.06
C ASP A 359 25.42 -19.60 1.02
N ASP A 360 24.44 -20.26 0.39
CA ASP A 360 23.54 -19.65 -0.58
C ASP A 360 22.48 -18.73 0.05
N ALA A 361 22.53 -18.48 1.37
CA ALA A 361 21.52 -17.67 2.04
C ALA A 361 21.77 -16.17 1.84
N PRO A 362 20.75 -15.31 2.00
CA PRO A 362 20.94 -13.86 2.04
C PRO A 362 21.75 -13.44 3.29
N TRP A 363 22.64 -12.48 3.10
CA TRP A 363 23.48 -11.88 4.14
C TRP A 363 23.25 -10.39 4.25
N ILE A 364 23.50 -9.85 5.44
CA ILE A 364 23.61 -8.42 5.67
C ILE A 364 25.04 -7.99 5.34
N HIS A 365 25.16 -6.99 4.49
CA HIS A 365 26.41 -6.41 4.03
C HIS A 365 26.47 -4.92 4.39
N ALA A 366 27.68 -4.41 4.57
CA ALA A 366 27.97 -2.99 4.64
C ALA A 366 28.79 -2.58 3.42
N ILE A 367 28.49 -1.41 2.87
CA ILE A 367 29.38 -0.71 1.95
C ILE A 367 30.20 0.29 2.79
N ASP A 368 31.50 0.05 2.87
CA ASP A 368 32.44 0.99 3.47
C ASP A 368 32.83 2.03 2.39
N PRO A 369 32.51 3.33 2.58
CA PRO A 369 32.83 4.37 1.59
C PRO A 369 34.34 4.53 1.36
N PRO A 370 34.77 5.11 0.23
CA PRO A 370 36.18 5.38 -0.01
C PRO A 370 36.71 6.40 1.01
N GLY A 371 37.94 6.21 1.49
CA GLY A 371 38.52 7.09 2.51
C GLY A 371 40.04 6.96 2.64
N ALA A 372 40.58 7.52 3.72
CA ALA A 372 42.03 7.50 3.99
C ALA A 372 42.63 6.09 4.08
N HIS A 373 41.78 5.09 4.34
CA HIS A 373 42.18 3.71 4.55
C HIS A 373 42.04 2.82 3.30
N GLY A 374 41.58 3.36 2.17
CA GLY A 374 41.51 2.61 0.91
C GLY A 374 40.33 2.96 0.02
N PRO A 375 40.18 2.23 -1.09
CA PRO A 375 39.02 2.33 -1.97
C PRO A 375 37.75 1.87 -1.24
N ALA A 376 36.59 2.22 -1.81
CA ALA A 376 35.33 1.69 -1.33
C ALA A 376 35.33 0.16 -1.35
N ALA A 377 34.68 -0.46 -0.37
CA ALA A 377 34.68 -1.92 -0.23
C ALA A 377 33.33 -2.43 0.27
N VAL A 378 32.99 -3.66 -0.13
CA VAL A 378 31.84 -4.39 0.42
C VAL A 378 32.34 -5.34 1.51
N ARG A 379 31.66 -5.33 2.65
CA ARG A 379 31.97 -6.19 3.78
C ARG A 379 30.73 -6.97 4.21
N ALA A 380 30.81 -8.30 4.11
CA ALA A 380 29.81 -9.18 4.70
C ALA A 380 29.84 -9.07 6.23
N LEU A 381 28.68 -8.93 6.85
CA LEU A 381 28.54 -8.85 8.30
C LEU A 381 28.10 -10.20 8.87
N PHE A 382 26.87 -10.61 8.58
CA PHE A 382 26.28 -11.85 9.08
C PHE A 382 25.10 -12.31 8.22
N PRO A 383 24.71 -13.60 8.29
CA PRO A 383 23.53 -14.12 7.60
C PRO A 383 22.25 -13.39 8.04
N LEU A 384 21.33 -13.15 7.11
CA LEU A 384 20.00 -12.61 7.41
C LEU A 384 19.21 -13.57 8.33
N ARG A 385 19.44 -14.88 8.21
CA ARG A 385 18.87 -15.87 9.12
C ARG A 385 19.41 -15.65 10.53
N TRP A 386 18.51 -15.56 11.50
CA TRP A 386 18.90 -15.40 12.90
C TRP A 386 19.01 -16.71 13.65
N ASP A 387 18.24 -17.72 13.23
CA ASP A 387 18.27 -19.08 13.77
C ASP A 387 18.74 -20.07 12.70
N PRO A 388 19.99 -20.57 12.77
CA PRO A 388 20.51 -21.56 11.84
C PRO A 388 19.79 -22.91 11.87
N ALA A 389 19.09 -23.24 12.97
CA ALA A 389 18.34 -24.49 13.10
C ALA A 389 16.94 -24.41 12.48
N SER A 390 16.45 -23.20 12.17
CA SER A 390 15.14 -22.99 11.58
C SER A 390 15.08 -23.49 10.14
N ALA A 391 14.04 -24.25 9.81
CA ALA A 391 13.73 -24.63 8.44
C ALA A 391 13.13 -23.46 7.62
N PHE A 392 12.73 -22.37 8.29
CA PHE A 392 12.16 -21.21 7.65
C PHE A 392 13.25 -20.31 7.07
N GLN A 393 13.04 -19.88 5.83
CA GLN A 393 13.90 -18.90 5.17
C GLN A 393 13.40 -17.49 5.50
N PRO A 394 14.29 -16.59 5.94
CA PRO A 394 13.93 -15.20 6.17
C PRO A 394 13.82 -14.46 4.84
N TRP A 395 12.81 -13.60 4.78
CA TRP A 395 12.63 -12.59 3.76
C TRP A 395 12.84 -11.23 4.44
N SER A 396 13.79 -10.43 3.94
CA SER A 396 14.09 -9.10 4.49
C SER A 396 12.94 -8.13 4.30
N GLY A 397 12.69 -7.29 5.31
CA GLY A 397 11.79 -6.14 5.26
C GLY A 397 12.48 -4.86 5.74
N PRO A 398 11.76 -3.96 6.44
CA PRO A 398 12.34 -2.73 6.99
C PRO A 398 13.22 -3.01 8.21
N ALA A 399 14.12 -2.07 8.50
CA ALA A 399 15.07 -2.14 9.60
C ALA A 399 15.44 -0.75 10.11
N VAL A 400 15.98 -0.74 11.34
CA VAL A 400 16.51 0.42 12.03
C VAL A 400 17.90 0.05 12.55
N GLU A 401 18.92 0.82 12.18
CA GLU A 401 20.22 0.72 12.85
C GLU A 401 20.20 1.59 14.11
N LEU A 402 20.75 1.02 15.16
CA LEU A 402 21.00 1.64 16.45
C LEU A 402 22.50 1.56 16.71
N THR A 403 22.97 2.22 17.77
CA THR A 403 24.41 2.37 18.08
C THR A 403 25.20 1.05 17.95
N HIS A 404 24.64 -0.05 18.45
CA HIS A 404 25.27 -1.38 18.44
C HIS A 404 24.34 -2.51 18.00
N THR A 405 23.23 -2.18 17.34
CA THR A 405 22.16 -3.15 17.07
C THR A 405 21.48 -2.83 15.75
N LEU A 406 21.16 -3.87 14.99
CA LEU A 406 20.25 -3.76 13.87
C LEU A 406 18.95 -4.43 14.28
N VAL A 407 17.86 -3.67 14.38
CA VAL A 407 16.52 -4.23 14.51
C VAL A 407 15.95 -4.33 13.11
N HIS A 408 15.62 -5.53 12.66
CA HIS A 408 15.00 -5.72 11.36
C HIS A 408 13.78 -6.61 11.46
N ALA A 409 12.84 -6.35 10.56
CA ALA A 409 11.62 -7.12 10.44
C ALA A 409 11.56 -7.80 9.08
N GLY A 410 10.68 -8.78 8.98
CA GLY A 410 10.52 -9.53 7.75
C GLY A 410 9.53 -10.66 7.89
N ARG A 411 9.58 -11.57 6.92
CA ARG A 411 8.70 -12.76 6.88
C ARG A 411 9.52 -14.03 6.83
N SER A 412 9.00 -15.08 7.42
CA SER A 412 9.59 -16.41 7.40
C SER A 412 8.70 -17.34 6.58
N TYR A 413 9.28 -18.08 5.63
CA TYR A 413 8.56 -19.02 4.78
C TYR A 413 9.26 -20.38 4.73
N GLU A 414 8.51 -21.45 4.55
CA GLU A 414 9.07 -22.79 4.37
C GLU A 414 9.66 -22.92 2.95
N ARG A 415 10.86 -23.50 2.86
CA ARG A 415 11.56 -23.65 1.57
C ARG A 415 10.73 -24.51 0.62
N GLY A 416 10.39 -23.97 -0.55
CA GLY A 416 9.61 -24.67 -1.57
C GLY A 416 8.09 -24.50 -1.44
N ALA A 417 7.60 -23.81 -0.41
CA ALA A 417 6.20 -23.43 -0.33
C ALA A 417 5.84 -22.45 -1.45
N THR A 418 4.67 -22.62 -2.08
CA THR A 418 4.13 -21.60 -2.98
C THR A 418 3.63 -20.40 -2.18
N TYR A 419 3.50 -19.24 -2.84
CA TYR A 419 2.99 -18.01 -2.22
C TYR A 419 1.60 -18.16 -1.57
N ALA A 420 0.82 -19.17 -1.99
CA ALA A 420 -0.50 -19.47 -1.43
C ALA A 420 -0.46 -20.46 -0.25
N GLU A 421 0.61 -21.25 -0.14
CA GLU A 421 0.78 -22.32 0.86
C GLU A 421 1.71 -21.90 2.01
N SER A 422 2.46 -20.81 1.86
CA SER A 422 3.30 -20.28 2.92
C SER A 422 2.44 -19.91 4.13
N ARG A 423 2.62 -20.63 5.24
CA ARG A 423 2.26 -20.13 6.57
C ARG A 423 3.29 -19.07 6.93
N GLU A 424 2.98 -17.82 6.62
CA GLU A 424 3.93 -16.71 6.76
C GLU A 424 3.87 -16.21 8.20
N GLY A 425 4.91 -16.51 8.96
CA GLY A 425 5.21 -15.77 10.19
C GLY A 425 5.84 -14.43 9.84
N THR A 426 5.40 -13.37 10.48
CA THR A 426 6.12 -12.10 10.54
C THR A 426 7.05 -12.15 11.75
N TYR A 427 8.27 -11.62 11.59
CA TYR A 427 9.22 -11.50 12.68
C TYR A 427 9.74 -10.08 12.80
N VAL A 428 10.15 -9.71 14.01
CA VAL A 428 11.02 -8.58 14.31
C VAL A 428 12.16 -9.12 15.16
N VAL A 429 13.40 -8.87 14.79
CA VAL A 429 14.58 -9.39 15.49
C VAL A 429 15.59 -8.29 15.72
N SER A 430 16.15 -8.26 16.94
CA SER A 430 17.29 -7.44 17.29
C SER A 430 18.57 -8.24 17.16
N ARG A 431 19.50 -7.77 16.32
CA ARG A 431 20.79 -8.40 16.03
C ARG A 431 21.93 -7.50 16.50
N ARG A 432 22.90 -8.03 17.22
CA ARG A 432 24.11 -7.29 17.60
C ARG A 432 24.94 -6.97 16.36
N LEU A 433 25.50 -5.76 16.29
CA LEU A 433 26.48 -5.40 15.26
C LEU A 433 27.92 -5.54 15.81
N PRO A 434 28.89 -6.01 15.01
CA PRO A 434 28.78 -6.43 13.61
C PRO A 434 28.58 -7.95 13.40
N ASP A 435 28.47 -8.75 14.45
CA ASP A 435 28.51 -10.22 14.37
C ASP A 435 27.15 -10.88 14.13
N GLY A 436 26.08 -10.12 14.30
CA GLY A 436 24.72 -10.55 14.07
C GLY A 436 24.08 -11.26 15.24
N GLU A 437 24.68 -11.48 16.41
CA GLU A 437 24.04 -12.33 17.43
C GLU A 437 22.61 -11.87 17.77
N ALA A 438 21.63 -12.79 17.73
CA ALA A 438 20.24 -12.46 18.07
C ALA A 438 20.11 -12.21 19.57
N ARG A 439 19.58 -11.03 19.95
CA ARG A 439 19.30 -10.69 21.35
C ARG A 439 17.90 -11.09 21.77
N TRP A 440 16.93 -10.80 20.90
CA TRP A 440 15.53 -11.16 21.08
C TRP A 440 14.86 -11.28 19.72
N VAL A 441 13.79 -12.08 19.67
CA VAL A 441 12.96 -12.30 18.48
C VAL A 441 11.50 -12.16 18.90
N TYR A 442 10.77 -11.31 18.20
CA TYR A 442 9.33 -11.15 18.31
C TYR A 442 8.66 -11.79 17.10
N LEU A 443 7.72 -12.71 17.33
CA LEU A 443 7.00 -13.43 16.27
C LEU A 443 5.52 -13.05 16.31
N THR A 444 4.93 -12.86 15.14
CA THR A 444 3.52 -12.49 14.98
C THR A 444 2.97 -13.02 13.65
N ASP A 445 1.65 -13.21 13.58
CA ASP A 445 0.94 -13.57 12.34
C ASP A 445 0.42 -12.34 11.58
N LYS A 446 0.53 -11.15 12.18
CA LYS A 446 0.06 -9.90 11.56
C LYS A 446 0.96 -9.51 10.37
N PRO A 447 0.38 -9.10 9.24
CA PRO A 447 1.13 -8.59 8.09
C PRO A 447 1.83 -7.27 8.43
N LEU A 448 3.17 -7.26 8.39
CA LEU A 448 3.97 -6.06 8.56
C LEU A 448 3.77 -5.08 7.39
N ALA A 449 3.61 -3.80 7.71
CA ALA A 449 3.65 -2.68 6.79
C ALA A 449 5.03 -2.03 6.77
N ASP A 450 5.50 -1.60 7.95
CA ASP A 450 6.78 -0.90 8.11
C ASP A 450 7.31 -1.02 9.56
N LEU A 451 8.56 -0.59 9.79
CA LEU A 451 9.24 -0.56 11.08
C LEU A 451 10.08 0.72 11.19
N ASP A 452 9.95 1.44 12.31
CA ASP A 452 10.83 2.56 12.65
C ASP A 452 10.97 2.74 14.16
N GLY A 453 11.94 3.51 14.65
CA GLY A 453 12.12 3.69 16.09
C GLY A 453 13.46 4.26 16.54
N ASP A 454 13.72 4.18 17.84
CA ASP A 454 14.96 4.62 18.48
C ASP A 454 15.46 3.62 19.53
N GLU A 455 16.51 4.00 20.28
CA GLU A 455 17.13 3.19 21.33
C GLU A 455 16.17 2.77 22.46
N ARG A 456 14.99 3.38 22.57
CA ARG A 456 14.00 3.10 23.62
C ARG A 456 12.78 2.35 23.08
N ARG A 457 12.30 2.70 21.90
CA ARG A 457 11.03 2.21 21.36
C ARG A 457 11.14 1.85 19.88
N MET A 458 10.58 0.70 19.53
CA MET A 458 10.38 0.25 18.15
C MET A 458 8.89 0.28 17.81
N TYR A 459 8.50 0.99 16.75
CA TYR A 459 7.15 1.04 16.23
C TYR A 459 7.00 0.01 15.10
N VAL A 460 6.25 -1.04 15.37
CA VAL A 460 5.93 -2.08 14.39
C VAL A 460 4.54 -1.79 13.84
N VAL A 461 4.48 -1.43 12.56
CA VAL A 461 3.24 -1.01 11.90
C VAL A 461 2.72 -2.15 11.04
N TYR A 462 1.44 -2.47 11.17
CA TYR A 462 0.80 -3.59 10.47
C TYR A 462 -0.23 -3.12 9.45
N LEU A 463 -0.41 -3.89 8.36
CA LEU A 463 -1.45 -3.62 7.35
C LEU A 463 -2.88 -3.75 7.91
N THR A 464 -3.04 -4.37 9.08
CA THR A 464 -4.32 -4.48 9.78
C THR A 464 -4.82 -3.15 10.36
N GLY A 465 -3.95 -2.12 10.39
CA GLY A 465 -4.21 -0.87 11.10
C GLY A 465 -3.63 -0.83 12.50
N ASP A 466 -3.05 -1.93 12.98
CA ASP A 466 -2.41 -1.95 14.30
C ASP A 466 -1.00 -1.34 14.25
N VAL A 467 -0.62 -0.71 15.35
CA VAL A 467 0.75 -0.30 15.67
C VAL A 467 1.09 -0.88 17.05
N GLU A 468 2.17 -1.65 17.11
CA GLU A 468 2.71 -2.16 18.37
C GLU A 468 4.01 -1.46 18.70
N ILE A 469 4.14 -1.01 19.96
CA ILE A 469 5.33 -0.35 20.46
C ILE A 469 6.10 -1.37 21.28
N LEU A 470 7.26 -1.78 20.78
CA LEU A 470 8.17 -2.71 21.45
C LEU A 470 9.24 -1.92 22.20
N ASP A 471 9.66 -2.46 23.34
CA ASP A 471 10.88 -2.05 24.01
C ASP A 471 12.08 -2.51 23.20
N THR A 472 12.93 -1.57 22.78
CA THR A 472 14.05 -1.86 21.89
C THR A 472 15.08 -2.83 22.51
N ALA A 473 15.26 -2.79 23.82
CA ALA A 473 16.26 -3.61 24.50
C ALA A 473 15.80 -5.07 24.68
N THR A 474 14.50 -5.29 24.88
CA THR A 474 13.95 -6.60 25.30
C THR A 474 13.03 -7.24 24.26
N GLY A 475 12.48 -6.46 23.33
CA GLY A 475 11.45 -6.89 22.39
C GLY A 475 10.05 -7.04 23.01
N GLU A 476 9.86 -6.66 24.28
CA GLU A 476 8.56 -6.71 24.94
C GLU A 476 7.58 -5.67 24.38
N VAL A 477 6.34 -6.07 24.12
CA VAL A 477 5.28 -5.14 23.71
C VAL A 477 4.87 -4.25 24.89
N ARG A 478 5.13 -2.95 24.77
CA ARG A 478 4.77 -1.92 25.76
C ARG A 478 3.37 -1.36 25.55
N ALA A 479 2.94 -1.22 24.29
CA ALA A 479 1.63 -0.68 23.95
C ALA A 479 1.13 -1.20 22.60
N ARG A 480 -0.18 -1.13 22.41
CA ARG A 480 -0.86 -1.44 21.14
C ARG A 480 -1.89 -0.38 20.83
N HIS A 481 -1.91 0.08 19.58
CA HIS A 481 -2.87 1.06 19.09
C HIS A 481 -3.48 0.58 17.79
N THR A 482 -4.75 0.89 17.54
CA THR A 482 -5.40 0.66 16.26
C THR A 482 -5.69 2.01 15.61
N LEU A 483 -5.11 2.23 14.44
CA LEU A 483 -5.21 3.46 13.68
C LEU A 483 -6.60 3.60 13.04
N ARG A 484 -7.15 4.80 13.15
CA ARG A 484 -8.46 5.17 12.58
C ARG A 484 -8.42 6.57 12.00
N ALA A 485 -9.17 6.76 10.92
CA ALA A 485 -9.47 8.05 10.33
C ALA A 485 -10.99 8.24 10.33
N HIS A 486 -11.47 9.33 10.93
CA HIS A 486 -12.92 9.60 11.09
C HIS A 486 -13.68 8.43 11.72
N GLY A 487 -13.05 7.70 12.65
CA GLY A 487 -13.64 6.52 13.30
C GLY A 487 -13.54 5.21 12.50
N HIS A 488 -13.12 5.25 11.24
CA HIS A 488 -12.97 4.08 10.38
C HIS A 488 -11.55 3.51 10.42
N PRO A 489 -11.36 2.17 10.37
CA PRO A 489 -10.04 1.56 10.26
C PRO A 489 -9.32 2.03 9.00
N VAL A 490 -8.00 2.24 9.12
CA VAL A 490 -7.12 2.51 7.97
C VAL A 490 -6.16 1.33 7.75
N THR A 491 -5.60 1.26 6.54
CA THR A 491 -4.52 0.32 6.21
C THR A 491 -3.22 1.09 6.01
N PRO A 492 -2.30 1.06 6.99
CA PRO A 492 -0.95 1.58 6.87
C PRO A 492 -0.18 0.88 5.77
N VAL A 493 0.78 1.59 5.17
CA VAL A 493 1.69 1.05 4.14
C VAL A 493 3.13 1.57 4.28
N SER A 494 3.34 2.65 5.05
CA SER A 494 4.66 3.21 5.35
C SER A 494 4.64 3.94 6.70
N ALA A 495 5.81 4.09 7.31
CA ALA A 495 5.99 4.85 8.53
C ALA A 495 7.33 5.62 8.51
N ALA A 496 7.36 6.71 9.25
CA ALA A 496 8.59 7.42 9.59
C ALA A 496 8.49 7.96 11.01
N TYR A 497 9.57 7.77 11.78
CA TYR A 497 9.70 8.29 13.13
C TYR A 497 10.88 9.25 13.22
N ARG A 498 10.70 10.33 13.98
CA ARG A 498 11.79 11.27 14.30
C ARG A 498 11.92 11.43 15.80
N ALA A 499 13.04 10.93 16.33
CA ALA A 499 13.27 10.81 17.76
C ALA A 499 13.32 12.17 18.47
N GLU A 500 13.94 13.20 17.88
CA GLU A 500 14.07 14.53 18.51
C GLU A 500 12.72 15.22 18.70
N GLN A 501 11.74 14.86 17.86
CA GLN A 501 10.38 15.39 17.89
C GLN A 501 9.39 14.44 18.58
N GLN A 502 9.83 13.22 18.93
CA GLN A 502 8.95 12.12 19.37
C GLN A 502 7.74 11.92 18.44
N ARG A 503 7.97 12.07 17.13
CA ARG A 503 6.92 12.18 16.13
C ARG A 503 6.90 10.97 15.22
N LEU A 504 5.80 10.22 15.26
CA LEU A 504 5.52 9.12 14.35
C LEU A 504 4.48 9.57 13.33
N VAL A 505 4.81 9.46 12.05
CA VAL A 505 3.85 9.62 10.95
C VAL A 505 3.66 8.30 10.21
N VAL A 506 2.42 8.02 9.82
CA VAL A 506 2.04 6.76 9.16
C VAL A 506 1.27 7.06 7.88
N GLY A 507 1.77 6.54 6.77
CA GLY A 507 1.15 6.65 5.45
C GLY A 507 0.17 5.51 5.22
N THR A 508 -0.97 5.81 4.63
CA THR A 508 -2.05 4.83 4.40
C THR A 508 -2.24 4.52 2.91
N VAL A 509 -2.84 3.37 2.64
CA VAL A 509 -3.17 2.90 1.27
C VAL A 509 -4.14 3.83 0.53
N ASP A 510 -4.96 4.58 1.27
CA ASP A 510 -5.90 5.57 0.74
C ASP A 510 -5.28 6.96 0.53
N GLY A 511 -3.97 7.10 0.75
CA GLY A 511 -3.23 8.31 0.45
C GLY A 511 -3.24 9.37 1.54
N ARG A 512 -3.68 9.04 2.76
CA ARG A 512 -3.62 9.93 3.93
C ARG A 512 -2.35 9.69 4.72
N ILE A 513 -1.95 10.70 5.49
CA ILE A 513 -0.84 10.59 6.45
C ILE A 513 -1.40 10.90 7.83
N LEU A 514 -1.32 9.92 8.72
CA LEU A 514 -1.69 10.05 10.10
C LEU A 514 -0.48 10.59 10.88
N ASP A 515 -0.69 11.65 11.65
CA ASP A 515 0.26 12.07 12.67
C ASP A 515 -0.16 11.38 13.96
N CYS A 516 0.65 10.42 14.40
CA CYS A 516 0.38 9.54 15.53
C CYS A 516 1.11 9.99 16.80
N SER A 517 1.64 11.21 16.81
CA SER A 517 2.33 11.77 17.97
C SER A 517 1.35 11.92 19.13
N VAL A 518 1.71 11.37 20.28
CA VAL A 518 0.99 11.60 21.53
C VAL A 518 1.64 12.80 22.19
N LEU A 519 0.90 13.90 22.32
CA LEU A 519 1.32 15.01 23.18
C LEU A 519 1.32 14.47 24.62
N ASP A 520 2.48 14.50 25.28
CA ASP A 520 2.59 14.19 26.72
C ASP A 520 1.68 15.10 27.56
#